data_AF-A0A6D2HG14-F1
#
_entry.id   AF-A0A6D2HG14-F1
#
_cell.length_a   1.000
_cell.length_b   1.000
_cell.length_c   1.000
_cell.angle_alpha   90.00
_cell.angle_beta   90.00
_cell.angle_gamma   90.00
#
_symmetry.space_group_name_H-M   'P 1'
#
loop_
_entity.id
_entity.type
_entity.pdbx_description
1 polymer ?
#
loop_
_entity_poly.entity_id
_entity_poly.type
_entity_poly.pdbx_seq_one_letter_code
_entity_poly.pdbx_strand_id
1 'polypeptide(L)'
;MASSSSTRIWNYDVFLSFRGKDTRKTFLSHLHNALITRGIVTFKDDQELHIGDSISDELRGAIQTSRFAIVVISKNYASSRWCLDELRLIMELRMKKEIKVVPIFYGVEPSDVRHQR
;
A
#
# COMPACT_ATOMS: atom_id res chain seq x y z
N MET A 1 -38.65 2.08 -0.73
CA MET A 1 -37.51 2.47 0.13
C MET A 1 -36.32 2.75 -0.78
N ALA A 2 -35.84 3.99 -0.83
CA ALA A 2 -34.65 4.32 -1.62
C ALA A 2 -33.43 3.74 -0.89
N SER A 3 -32.66 2.88 -1.57
CA SER A 3 -31.36 2.46 -1.08
C SER A 3 -30.44 3.67 -1.12
N SER A 4 -30.11 4.21 0.06
CA SER A 4 -29.04 5.19 0.21
C SER A 4 -27.73 4.51 -0.17
N SER A 5 -27.29 4.69 -1.42
CA SER A 5 -25.91 4.40 -1.80
C SER A 5 -25.03 5.36 -1.03
N SER A 6 -24.31 4.86 -0.03
CA SER A 6 -23.23 5.61 0.60
C SER A 6 -22.15 5.83 -0.46
N THR A 7 -22.02 7.05 -0.97
CA THR A 7 -20.90 7.41 -1.83
C THR A 7 -19.64 7.29 -1.00
N ARG A 8 -18.81 6.28 -1.30
CA ARG A 8 -17.52 6.13 -0.64
C ARG A 8 -16.66 7.36 -0.95
N ILE A 9 -16.26 8.05 0.11
CA ILE A 9 -15.36 9.20 0.03
C ILE A 9 -13.94 8.65 -0.07
N TRP A 10 -13.25 9.02 -1.15
CA TRP A 10 -11.85 8.71 -1.35
C TRP A 10 -11.03 9.96 -1.05
N ASN A 11 -10.06 9.84 -0.15
CA ASN A 11 -9.12 10.92 0.16
C ASN A 11 -7.86 10.81 -0.70
N TYR A 12 -7.56 9.60 -1.19
CA TYR A 12 -6.38 9.30 -2.00
C TYR A 12 -6.75 8.47 -3.22
N ASP A 13 -6.07 8.72 -4.34
CA ASP A 13 -6.12 7.83 -5.50
C ASP A 13 -5.29 6.58 -5.25
N VAL A 14 -4.12 6.71 -4.63
CA VAL A 14 -3.16 5.62 -4.44
C VAL A 14 -2.64 5.59 -3.00
N PHE A 15 -2.65 4.40 -2.41
CA PHE A 15 -1.82 4.05 -1.26
C PHE A 15 -0.57 3.31 -1.73
N LEU A 16 0.62 3.79 -1.36
CA LEU A 16 1.89 3.10 -1.63
C LEU A 16 2.33 2.32 -0.38
N SER A 17 2.31 0.99 -0.46
CA SER A 17 2.92 0.10 0.55
C SER A 17 4.27 -0.40 0.05
N PHE A 18 5.31 -0.29 0.87
CA PHE A 18 6.67 -0.63 0.47
C PHE A 18 7.57 -0.84 1.68
N ARG A 19 8.68 -1.56 1.49
CA ARG A 19 9.74 -1.62 2.50
C ARG A 19 10.66 -0.41 2.39
N GLY A 20 10.60 0.48 3.38
CA GLY A 20 11.40 1.72 3.42
C GLY A 20 12.91 1.48 3.20
N LYS A 21 13.47 0.54 3.96
CA LYS A 21 14.90 0.18 3.89
C LYS A 21 15.37 -0.26 2.51
N ASP A 22 14.49 -0.86 1.70
CA ASP A 22 14.86 -1.45 0.41
C ASP A 22 14.72 -0.46 -0.75
N THR A 23 13.69 0.40 -0.71
CA THR A 23 13.22 1.09 -1.92
C THR A 23 13.04 2.60 -1.79
N ARG A 24 13.07 3.17 -0.57
CA ARG A 24 12.68 4.59 -0.34
C ARG A 24 13.47 5.58 -1.20
N LYS A 25 14.80 5.44 -1.23
CA LYS A 25 15.70 6.39 -1.90
C LYS A 25 15.89 6.09 -3.40
N THR A 26 15.35 4.98 -3.89
CA THR A 26 15.62 4.46 -5.24
C THR A 26 14.33 4.39 -6.06
N PHE A 27 13.76 3.21 -6.26
CA PHE A 27 12.60 3.02 -7.12
C PHE A 27 11.38 3.82 -6.63
N LEU A 28 11.14 3.82 -5.31
CA LEU A 28 9.93 4.40 -4.77
C LEU A 28 9.91 5.94 -4.86
N SER A 29 11.05 6.62 -4.68
CA SER A 29 11.11 8.08 -4.81
C SER A 29 10.71 8.52 -6.23
N HIS A 30 11.20 7.82 -7.25
CA HIS A 30 10.82 8.06 -8.64
C HIS A 30 9.35 7.74 -8.92
N LEU A 31 8.85 6.59 -8.43
CA LEU A 31 7.45 6.21 -8.59
C LEU A 31 6.52 7.25 -7.96
N HIS A 32 6.79 7.64 -6.71
CA HIS A 32 6.02 8.65 -6.00
C HIS A 32 6.05 9.99 -6.75
N ASN A 33 7.23 10.44 -7.18
CA ASN A 33 7.38 11.68 -7.95
C ASN A 33 6.58 11.64 -9.28
N ALA A 34 6.58 10.51 -9.98
CA ALA A 34 5.85 10.36 -11.23
C ALA A 34 4.32 10.39 -11.02
N LEU A 35 3.82 9.80 -9.93
CA LEU A 35 2.40 9.84 -9.57
C LEU A 35 1.95 11.28 -9.27
N ILE A 36 2.66 11.99 -8.39
CA ILE A 36 2.29 13.37 -8.02
C ILE A 36 2.41 14.33 -9.21
N THR A 37 3.41 14.16 -10.08
CA THR A 37 3.58 14.99 -11.28
C THR A 37 2.43 14.81 -12.27
N ARG A 38 1.75 13.67 -12.22
CA ARG A 38 0.53 13.39 -13.02
C ARG A 38 -0.77 13.78 -12.30
N GLY A 39 -0.68 14.46 -11.15
CA GLY A 39 -1.83 14.87 -10.36
C GLY A 39 -2.54 13.74 -9.62
N ILE A 40 -1.87 12.59 -9.42
CA ILE A 40 -2.45 11.44 -8.71
C ILE A 40 -2.21 11.63 -7.20
N VAL A 41 -3.30 11.79 -6.44
CA VAL A 41 -3.22 12.03 -5.00
C VAL A 41 -2.76 10.76 -4.30
N THR A 42 -1.54 10.77 -3.78
CA THR A 42 -0.86 9.56 -3.32
C THR A 42 -0.52 9.66 -1.83
N PHE A 43 -0.97 8.68 -1.04
CA PHE A 43 -0.46 8.45 0.30
C PHE A 43 0.77 7.55 0.23
N LYS A 44 1.89 8.01 0.81
CA LYS A 44 3.15 7.26 0.87
C LYS A 44 3.38 6.80 2.31
N ASP A 45 3.25 5.50 2.56
CA ASP A 45 3.47 4.94 3.88
C ASP A 45 4.97 4.91 4.25
N ASP A 46 5.43 5.93 4.96
CA ASP A 46 6.85 6.05 5.32
C ASP A 46 7.22 5.23 6.58
N GLN A 47 7.36 3.91 6.40
CA GLN A 47 7.55 2.93 7.49
C GLN A 47 8.71 3.14 8.45
N GLU A 48 9.72 3.98 8.15
CA GLU A 48 10.79 4.25 9.13
C GLU A 48 10.42 5.36 10.11
N LEU A 49 9.30 6.06 9.89
CA LEU A 49 8.81 7.08 10.81
C LEU A 49 7.84 6.52 11.87
N HIS A 50 7.35 5.29 11.68
CA HIS A 50 6.43 4.65 12.62
C HIS A 50 7.20 4.03 13.79
N ILE A 51 6.97 4.57 15.00
CA ILE A 51 7.51 4.03 16.26
C ILE A 51 6.45 3.14 16.89
N GLY A 52 6.64 1.81 16.85
CA GLY A 52 5.77 0.83 17.49
C GLY A 52 5.39 -0.36 16.61
N ASP A 53 4.66 -1.31 17.19
CA ASP A 53 4.32 -2.60 16.55
C ASP A 53 2.93 -2.65 15.90
N SER A 54 2.15 -1.55 15.94
CA SER A 54 0.76 -1.52 15.50
C SER A 54 0.46 -0.43 14.48
N ILE A 55 -0.23 -0.79 13.39
CA ILE A 55 -0.72 0.14 12.36
C ILE A 55 -1.47 1.30 13.03
N SER A 56 -1.04 2.53 12.77
CA SER A 56 -1.72 3.72 13.29
C SER A 56 -3.12 3.88 12.68
N ASP A 57 -4.05 4.51 13.42
CA ASP A 57 -5.40 4.77 12.91
C ASP A 57 -5.39 5.64 11.64
N GLU A 58 -4.43 6.56 11.54
CA GLU A 58 -4.19 7.37 10.35
C GLU A 58 -3.88 6.49 9.14
N LEU A 59 -2.97 5.52 9.29
CA LEU A 59 -2.58 4.62 8.22
C LEU A 59 -3.75 3.72 7.79
N ARG A 60 -4.52 3.18 8.75
CA ARG A 60 -5.74 2.42 8.46
C ARG A 60 -6.73 3.27 7.67
N GLY A 61 -6.95 4.52 8.09
CA GLY A 61 -7.81 5.47 7.41
C GLY A 61 -7.35 5.77 5.99
N ALA A 62 -6.05 5.97 5.78
CA ALA A 62 -5.46 6.18 4.46
C ALA A 62 -5.71 4.98 3.52
N ILE A 63 -5.48 3.75 3.99
CA ILE A 63 -5.74 2.53 3.19
C ILE A 63 -7.24 2.43 2.84
N GLN A 64 -8.13 2.62 3.82
CA GLN A 64 -9.58 2.52 3.63
C GLN A 64 -10.15 3.59 2.69
N THR A 65 -9.52 4.76 2.63
CA THR A 65 -9.93 5.90 1.80
C THR A 65 -9.11 6.01 0.50
N SER A 66 -8.39 4.96 0.11
CA SER A 66 -7.60 4.89 -1.13
C SER A 66 -8.28 4.06 -2.21
N ARG A 67 -8.30 4.55 -3.45
CA ARG A 67 -8.92 3.84 -4.60
C ARG A 67 -8.08 2.64 -5.06
N PHE A 68 -6.77 2.80 -5.05
CA PHE A 68 -5.78 1.79 -5.40
C PHE A 68 -4.76 1.61 -4.29
N ALA A 69 -4.27 0.39 -4.10
CA ALA A 69 -3.06 0.10 -3.36
C ALA A 69 -2.00 -0.41 -4.34
N ILE A 70 -0.87 0.28 -4.42
CA ILE A 70 0.33 -0.23 -5.09
C ILE A 70 1.22 -0.84 -4.01
N VAL A 71 1.48 -2.14 -4.13
CA VAL A 71 2.30 -2.88 -3.17
C VAL A 71 3.64 -3.19 -3.83
N VAL A 72 4.70 -2.52 -3.38
CA VAL A 72 6.07 -2.73 -3.86
C VAL A 72 6.72 -3.81 -3.01
N ILE A 73 6.68 -5.04 -3.51
CA ILE A 73 7.22 -6.23 -2.84
C ILE A 73 8.70 -6.33 -3.21
N SER A 74 9.56 -6.05 -2.24
CA SER A 74 11.02 -6.17 -2.32
C SER A 74 11.53 -7.34 -1.48
N LYS A 75 12.83 -7.64 -1.58
CA LYS A 75 13.48 -8.78 -0.91
C LYS A 75 13.18 -8.86 0.59
N ASN A 76 13.19 -7.75 1.32
CA ASN A 76 12.96 -7.73 2.76
C ASN A 76 11.54 -7.25 3.13
N TYR A 77 10.59 -7.26 2.20
CA TYR A 77 9.22 -6.83 2.46
C TYR A 77 8.58 -7.69 3.57
N ALA A 78 8.65 -9.01 3.43
CA ALA A 78 8.09 -9.95 4.41
C ALA A 78 8.88 -10.03 5.72
N SER A 79 10.07 -9.40 5.81
CA SER A 79 10.83 -9.32 7.05
C SER A 79 10.25 -8.26 8.01
N SER A 80 9.29 -7.46 7.57
CA SER A 80 8.63 -6.44 8.37
C SER A 80 7.21 -6.89 8.70
N ARG A 81 6.95 -7.13 9.99
CA ARG A 81 5.60 -7.41 10.49
C ARG A 81 4.61 -6.32 10.05
N TRP A 82 5.06 -5.07 10.08
CA TRP A 82 4.28 -3.92 9.62
C TRP A 82 3.84 -4.05 8.15
N CYS A 83 4.78 -4.30 7.22
CA CYS A 83 4.46 -4.56 5.82
C CYS A 83 3.41 -5.67 5.63
N LEU A 84 3.47 -6.71 6.47
CA LEU A 84 2.54 -7.85 6.41
C LEU A 84 1.16 -7.50 6.97
N ASP A 85 1.10 -6.74 8.05
CA ASP A 85 -0.17 -6.27 8.64
C ASP A 85 -0.88 -5.30 7.67
N GLU A 86 -0.14 -4.43 6.98
CA GLU A 86 -0.68 -3.58 5.91
C GLU A 86 -1.22 -4.41 4.74
N LEU A 87 -0.41 -5.36 4.26
CA LEU A 87 -0.78 -6.23 3.15
C LEU A 87 -2.05 -7.02 3.49
N ARG A 88 -2.17 -7.49 4.74
CA ARG A 88 -3.38 -8.15 5.24
C ARG A 88 -4.59 -7.23 5.13
N LEU A 89 -4.53 -6.01 5.65
CA LEU A 89 -5.65 -5.05 5.58
C LEU A 89 -6.02 -4.71 4.13
N ILE A 90 -5.02 -4.47 3.27
CA ILE A 90 -5.22 -4.22 1.83
C ILE A 90 -5.95 -5.39 1.18
N MET A 91 -5.56 -6.63 1.48
CA MET A 91 -6.19 -7.83 0.92
C MET A 91 -7.60 -8.05 1.47
N GLU A 92 -7.86 -7.75 2.75
CA GLU A 92 -9.21 -7.77 3.33
C GLU A 92 -10.16 -6.80 2.59
N LEU A 93 -9.70 -5.57 2.33
CA LEU A 93 -10.46 -4.59 1.55
C LEU A 93 -10.61 -5.01 0.08
N ARG A 94 -9.56 -5.60 -0.52
CA ARG A 94 -9.61 -6.13 -1.90
C ARG A 94 -10.70 -7.21 -2.02
N MET A 95 -10.80 -8.13 -1.06
CA MET A 95 -11.82 -9.18 -1.05
C MET A 95 -13.24 -8.60 -1.00
N LYS A 96 -13.43 -7.50 -0.28
CA LYS A 96 -14.69 -6.75 -0.24
C LYS A 96 -14.93 -5.89 -1.49
N LYS A 97 -14.03 -5.94 -2.48
CA LYS A 97 -14.01 -5.08 -3.69
C LYS A 97 -13.91 -3.59 -3.35
N GLU A 98 -13.26 -3.30 -2.23
CA GLU A 98 -13.16 -1.95 -1.67
C GLU A 98 -11.91 -1.20 -2.09
N ILE A 99 -10.92 -1.88 -2.64
CA ILE A 99 -9.69 -1.29 -3.16
C ILE A 99 -9.18 -2.16 -4.31
N LYS A 100 -8.58 -1.54 -5.32
CA LYS A 100 -7.88 -2.25 -6.39
C LYS A 100 -6.40 -2.39 -6.02
N VAL A 101 -5.84 -3.60 -6.17
CA VAL A 101 -4.45 -3.87 -5.78
C VAL A 101 -3.57 -4.07 -7.02
N VAL A 102 -2.44 -3.38 -7.07
CA VAL A 102 -1.42 -3.49 -8.12
C VAL A 102 -0.09 -3.91 -7.47
N PRO A 103 0.34 -5.18 -7.62
CA PRO A 103 1.62 -5.62 -7.11
C PRO A 103 2.77 -5.21 -8.05
N ILE A 104 3.89 -4.77 -7.47
CA ILE A 104 5.15 -4.54 -8.16
C ILE A 104 6.21 -5.43 -7.49
N PHE A 105 6.81 -6.33 -8.26
CA PHE A 105 7.89 -7.20 -7.79
C PHE A 105 9.23 -6.52 -8.08
N TYR A 106 9.89 -6.03 -7.03
CA TYR A 106 11.12 -5.25 -7.15
C TYR A 106 12.34 -6.06 -6.69
N GLY A 107 13.13 -6.55 -7.65
CA GLY A 107 14.32 -7.36 -7.38
C GLY A 107 14.00 -8.71 -6.73
N VAL A 108 12.79 -9.22 -6.94
CA VAL A 108 12.31 -10.53 -6.46
C VAL A 108 11.51 -11.22 -7.55
N GLU A 109 11.56 -12.55 -7.60
CA GLU A 109 10.72 -13.32 -8.50
C GLU A 109 9.30 -13.47 -7.90
N PRO A 110 8.23 -13.32 -8.71
CA PRO A 110 6.87 -13.56 -8.23
C PRO A 110 6.65 -14.97 -7.65
N SER A 111 7.41 -15.96 -8.14
CA SER A 111 7.39 -17.33 -7.60
C SER A 111 7.91 -17.40 -6.16
N ASP A 112 8.93 -16.63 -5.83
CA ASP A 112 9.55 -16.64 -4.51
C ASP A 112 8.60 -15.99 -3.50
N VAL A 113 7.95 -14.90 -3.90
CA VAL A 113 6.88 -14.26 -3.12
C VAL A 113 5.71 -15.23 -2.89
N ARG A 114 5.30 -15.97 -3.94
CA ARG A 114 4.17 -16.92 -3.86
C ARG A 114 4.46 -18.12 -2.97
N HIS A 115 5.68 -18.64 -2.99
CA HIS A 115 6.06 -19.87 -2.28
C HIS A 115 6.93 -19.62 -1.04
N GLN A 116 7.18 -18.36 -0.69
CA GLN A 116 7.99 -17.93 0.45
C GLN A 116 9.38 -18.59 0.45
N ARG A 117 10.08 -18.47 -0.68
CA ARG A 117 11.44 -19.02 -0.90
C ARG A 117 12.51 -17.94 -0.87
#